data_AF-A0A2J6XXC5-F1
#
_entry.id   AF-A0A2J6XXC5-F1
#
_cell.length_a   1.000
_cell.length_b   1.000
_cell.length_c   1.000
_cell.angle_alpha   90.00
_cell.angle_beta   90.00
_cell.angle_gamma   90.00
#
_symmetry.space_group_name_H-M   'P 1'
#
loop_
_entity.id
_entity.type
_entity.pdbx_description
1 polymer ?
#
loop_
_entity_poly.entity_id
_entity_poly.type
_entity_poly.pdbx_seq_one_letter_code
_entity_poly.pdbx_strand_id
1 'polypeptide(L)'
;MRKKRSLKRFLRYLYIRLIRINDSPEKIAMGFSVGVFIGIFPTFGFGGILALLLAKAFKLNYISAIIGTFIMNYFTSPIFWSLSYFVGSLLLEGKLDFTVFKNGHIKSFAVTYLIGNLIVSFLFSVLSYFVVKKIVISYRKRRKKKGGDFSSLKNS
;
A
#
# COMPACT_ATOMS: atom_id res chain seq x y z
N MET A 1 26.04 3.70 3.33
CA MET A 1 25.11 4.84 3.04
C MET A 1 24.26 4.72 1.76
N ARG A 2 24.26 3.60 1.00
CA ARG A 2 23.52 3.46 -0.30
C ARG A 2 22.00 3.15 -0.16
N LYS A 3 21.56 2.48 0.91
CA LYS A 3 20.16 2.03 1.12
C LYS A 3 19.13 3.16 1.28
N LYS A 4 19.43 4.22 2.06
CA LYS A 4 18.49 5.34 2.29
C LYS A 4 18.10 6.10 1.01
N ARG A 5 18.96 6.07 -0.03
CA ARG A 5 18.68 6.73 -1.31
C ARG A 5 17.63 5.99 -2.15
N SER A 6 17.45 4.66 -2.01
CA SER A 6 16.48 3.90 -2.82
C SER A 6 15.04 4.06 -2.34
N LEU A 7 14.79 3.91 -1.02
CA LEU A 7 13.45 4.05 -0.45
C LEU A 7 12.87 5.46 -0.67
N LYS A 8 13.69 6.50 -0.46
CA LYS A 8 13.28 7.89 -0.71
C LYS A 8 12.88 8.12 -2.17
N ARG A 9 13.62 7.53 -3.12
CA ARG A 9 13.29 7.61 -4.56
C ARG A 9 11.98 6.89 -4.87
N PHE A 10 11.79 5.70 -4.32
CA PHE A 10 10.57 4.92 -4.47
C PHE A 10 9.34 5.67 -3.93
N LEU A 11 9.41 6.17 -2.68
CA LEU A 11 8.33 6.96 -2.09
C LEU A 11 8.03 8.24 -2.88
N ARG A 12 9.08 8.93 -3.37
CA ARG A 12 8.92 10.09 -4.25
C ARG A 12 8.23 9.72 -5.56
N TYR A 13 8.56 8.57 -6.14
CA TYR A 13 7.95 8.07 -7.36
C TYR A 13 6.45 7.77 -7.15
N LEU A 14 6.08 7.05 -6.08
CA LEU A 14 4.68 6.79 -5.74
C LEU A 14 3.92 8.10 -5.53
N TYR A 15 4.51 9.03 -4.76
CA TYR A 15 3.94 10.35 -4.52
C TYR A 15 3.64 11.09 -5.83
N ILE A 16 4.63 11.21 -6.73
CA ILE A 16 4.47 11.93 -8.01
C ILE A 16 3.39 11.29 -8.89
N ARG A 17 3.34 9.95 -8.96
CA ARG A 17 2.30 9.27 -9.74
C ARG A 17 0.91 9.54 -9.17
N LEU A 18 0.73 9.41 -7.86
CA LEU A 18 -0.58 9.57 -7.21
C LEU A 18 -1.15 10.99 -7.38
N ILE A 19 -0.33 12.03 -7.17
CA ILE A 19 -0.81 13.42 -7.26
C ILE A 19 -1.17 13.85 -8.69
N ARG A 20 -0.67 13.13 -9.71
CA ARG A 20 -0.94 13.39 -11.13
C ARG A 20 -2.18 12.68 -11.65
N ILE A 21 -2.78 11.76 -10.90
CA ILE A 21 -4.00 11.07 -11.30
C ILE A 21 -5.16 12.07 -11.37
N ASN A 22 -5.86 12.07 -12.50
CA ASN A 22 -7.03 12.92 -12.75
C ASN A 22 -8.33 12.20 -12.36
N ASP A 23 -8.55 12.03 -11.06
CA ASP A 23 -9.77 11.43 -10.50
C ASP A 23 -10.09 12.04 -9.12
N SER A 24 -11.23 11.74 -8.51
CA SER A 24 -11.55 12.18 -7.14
C SER A 24 -10.52 11.66 -6.13
N PRO A 25 -10.13 12.45 -5.10
CA PRO A 25 -9.22 11.99 -4.06
C PRO A 25 -9.70 10.70 -3.37
N GLU A 26 -11.02 10.54 -3.23
CA GLU A 26 -11.68 9.36 -2.66
C GLU A 26 -11.43 8.11 -3.50
N LYS A 27 -11.66 8.17 -4.82
CA LYS A 27 -11.40 7.04 -5.73
C LYS A 27 -9.93 6.67 -5.83
N ILE A 28 -9.04 7.68 -5.80
CA ILE A 28 -7.58 7.46 -5.79
C ILE A 28 -7.14 6.78 -4.49
N ALA A 29 -7.61 7.28 -3.34
CA ALA A 29 -7.27 6.73 -2.05
C ALA A 29 -7.80 5.29 -1.87
N MET A 30 -9.06 5.06 -2.27
CA MET A 30 -9.69 3.74 -2.17
C MET A 30 -9.08 2.74 -3.16
N GLY A 31 -8.77 3.17 -4.39
CA GLY A 31 -8.06 2.31 -5.33
C GLY A 31 -6.69 1.92 -4.78
N PHE A 32 -5.91 2.90 -4.29
CA PHE A 32 -4.61 2.62 -3.69
C PHE A 32 -4.68 1.68 -2.49
N SER A 33 -5.67 1.82 -1.60
CA SER A 33 -5.82 0.95 -0.43
C SER A 33 -6.15 -0.49 -0.82
N VAL A 34 -7.00 -0.70 -1.83
CA VAL A 34 -7.23 -2.04 -2.42
C VAL A 34 -5.92 -2.61 -2.96
N GLY A 35 -5.14 -1.78 -3.66
CA GLY A 35 -3.80 -2.15 -4.13
C GLY A 35 -2.86 -2.59 -3.02
N VAL A 36 -2.81 -1.84 -1.90
CA VAL A 36 -1.97 -2.17 -0.74
C VAL A 36 -2.42 -3.48 -0.08
N PHE A 37 -3.72 -3.67 0.09
CA PHE A 37 -4.28 -4.90 0.63
C PHE A 37 -3.82 -6.11 -0.20
N ILE A 38 -4.05 -6.05 -1.52
CA ILE A 38 -3.72 -7.11 -2.47
C ILE A 38 -2.22 -7.30 -2.64
N GLY A 39 -1.44 -6.23 -2.49
CA GLY A 39 0.01 -6.29 -2.52
C GLY A 39 0.55 -7.10 -1.36
N ILE A 40 0.12 -6.79 -0.13
CA ILE A 40 0.60 -7.46 1.09
C ILE A 40 0.05 -8.88 1.19
N PHE A 41 -1.23 -9.07 0.88
CA PHE A 41 -1.87 -10.38 0.95
C PHE A 41 -1.20 -11.36 -0.03
N PRO A 42 -0.92 -12.61 0.37
CA PRO A 42 -0.18 -13.54 -0.47
C PRO A 42 -1.02 -13.98 -1.68
N THR A 43 -0.83 -13.28 -2.80
CA THR A 43 -1.55 -13.49 -4.07
C THR A 43 -0.77 -14.30 -5.09
N PHE A 44 0.42 -14.82 -4.71
CA PHE A 44 1.24 -15.75 -5.50
C PHE A 44 1.44 -15.35 -6.97
N GLY A 45 1.68 -14.06 -7.23
CA GLY A 45 1.94 -13.51 -8.57
C GLY A 45 0.71 -12.90 -9.26
N PHE A 46 -0.49 -13.09 -8.74
CA PHE A 46 -1.73 -12.56 -9.33
C PHE A 46 -2.14 -11.18 -8.80
N GLY A 47 -1.37 -10.57 -7.90
CA GLY A 47 -1.75 -9.34 -7.20
C GLY A 47 -2.10 -8.17 -8.13
N GLY A 48 -1.37 -7.97 -9.22
CA GLY A 48 -1.68 -6.90 -10.19
C GLY A 48 -3.05 -7.08 -10.87
N ILE A 49 -3.36 -8.32 -11.28
CA ILE A 49 -4.62 -8.67 -11.92
C ILE A 49 -5.77 -8.55 -10.91
N LEU A 50 -5.60 -9.09 -9.70
CA LEU A 50 -6.61 -9.01 -8.64
C LEU A 50 -6.91 -7.56 -8.25
N ALA A 51 -5.88 -6.71 -8.11
CA ALA A 51 -6.07 -5.29 -7.81
C ALA A 51 -6.84 -4.57 -8.92
N LEU A 52 -6.57 -4.89 -10.20
CA LEU A 52 -7.30 -4.34 -11.34
C LEU A 52 -8.76 -4.79 -11.32
N LEU A 53 -9.02 -6.08 -11.15
CA LEU A 53 -10.37 -6.65 -11.14
C LEU A 53 -11.21 -6.06 -10.00
N LEU A 54 -10.66 -5.99 -8.79
CA LEU A 54 -11.34 -5.39 -7.64
C LEU A 54 -11.58 -3.90 -7.85
N ALA A 55 -10.59 -3.16 -8.34
CA ALA A 55 -10.77 -1.74 -8.64
C ALA A 55 -11.90 -1.52 -9.67
N LYS A 56 -11.99 -2.37 -10.70
CA LYS A 56 -13.07 -2.30 -11.69
C LYS A 56 -14.43 -2.67 -11.08
N ALA A 57 -14.50 -3.74 -10.29
CA ALA A 57 -15.73 -4.19 -9.63
C ALA A 57 -16.31 -3.11 -8.71
N PHE A 58 -15.46 -2.43 -7.95
CA PHE A 58 -15.86 -1.36 -7.03
C PHE A 58 -15.86 0.04 -7.65
N LYS A 59 -15.69 0.17 -8.98
CA LYS A 59 -15.66 1.45 -9.71
C LYS A 59 -14.64 2.46 -9.15
N LEU A 60 -13.47 1.95 -8.73
CA LEU A 60 -12.34 2.70 -8.18
C LEU A 60 -11.31 3.04 -9.25
N ASN A 61 -10.31 3.85 -8.90
CA ASN A 61 -9.24 4.19 -9.82
C ASN A 61 -8.23 3.04 -9.95
N TYR A 62 -8.31 2.28 -11.05
CA TYR A 62 -7.45 1.11 -11.30
C TYR A 62 -5.95 1.45 -11.37
N ILE A 63 -5.58 2.66 -11.83
CA ILE A 63 -4.18 3.10 -11.87
C ILE A 63 -3.64 3.19 -10.43
N SER A 64 -4.38 3.84 -9.53
CA SER A 64 -4.00 3.93 -8.13
C SER A 64 -3.93 2.56 -7.45
N ALA A 65 -4.81 1.62 -7.80
CA ALA A 65 -4.78 0.25 -7.29
C ALA A 65 -3.53 -0.51 -7.73
N ILE A 66 -3.17 -0.45 -9.01
CA ILE A 66 -1.93 -1.06 -9.51
C ILE A 66 -0.70 -0.43 -8.83
N ILE A 67 -0.70 0.90 -8.62
CA ILE A 67 0.41 1.55 -7.90
C ILE A 67 0.49 1.05 -6.44
N GLY A 68 -0.66 0.81 -5.80
CA GLY A 68 -0.73 0.28 -4.43
C GLY A 68 -0.08 -1.10 -4.27
N THR A 69 -0.13 -1.96 -5.28
CA THR A 69 0.47 -3.31 -5.20
C THR A 69 1.99 -3.27 -5.08
N PHE A 70 2.64 -2.24 -5.62
CA PHE A 70 4.09 -2.05 -5.54
C PHE A 70 4.60 -1.72 -4.13
N ILE A 71 3.70 -1.59 -3.15
CA ILE A 71 4.09 -1.55 -1.74
C ILE A 71 4.91 -2.81 -1.37
N MET A 72 4.63 -3.96 -2.01
CA MET A 72 5.49 -5.14 -1.99
C MET A 72 6.53 -5.04 -3.09
N ASN A 73 7.78 -4.92 -2.69
CA ASN A 73 8.94 -4.95 -3.56
C ASN A 73 10.09 -5.63 -2.82
N TYR A 74 11.19 -5.90 -3.51
CA TYR A 74 12.36 -6.61 -2.97
C TYR A 74 12.82 -6.14 -1.57
N PHE A 75 12.67 -4.86 -1.26
CA PHE A 75 13.08 -4.30 0.03
C PHE A 75 12.00 -4.37 1.11
N THR A 76 10.73 -4.24 0.73
CA THR A 76 9.61 -4.21 1.69
C THR A 76 9.06 -5.61 1.95
N SER A 77 9.09 -6.52 0.98
CA SER A 77 8.55 -7.88 1.13
C SER A 77 9.09 -8.63 2.35
N PRO A 78 10.41 -8.67 2.64
CA PRO A 78 10.92 -9.34 3.84
C PRO A 78 10.38 -8.75 5.16
N ILE A 79 10.15 -7.44 5.18
CA ILE A 79 9.62 -6.74 6.36
C ILE A 79 8.17 -7.16 6.58
N PHE A 80 7.34 -7.12 5.53
CA PHE A 80 5.94 -7.49 5.65
C PHE A 80 5.76 -8.99 5.92
N TRP A 81 6.59 -9.87 5.35
CA TRP A 81 6.54 -11.29 5.67
C TRP A 81 6.84 -11.57 7.14
N SER A 82 7.90 -10.93 7.66
CA SER A 82 8.29 -11.06 9.07
C SER A 82 7.20 -10.50 9.98
N LEU A 83 6.62 -9.35 9.62
CA LEU A 83 5.55 -8.70 10.39
C LEU A 83 4.26 -9.53 10.37
N SER A 84 3.85 -10.07 9.23
CA SER A 84 2.69 -10.94 9.11
C SER A 84 2.89 -12.20 9.96
N TYR A 85 4.03 -12.88 9.85
CA TYR A 85 4.27 -14.05 10.71
C TYR A 85 4.26 -13.68 12.19
N PHE A 86 4.90 -12.57 12.56
CA PHE A 86 4.92 -12.08 13.94
C PHE A 86 3.51 -11.84 14.48
N VAL A 87 2.69 -11.08 13.75
CA VAL A 87 1.28 -10.80 14.13
C VAL A 87 0.47 -12.09 14.22
N GLY A 88 0.63 -13.01 13.28
CA GLY A 88 -0.03 -14.31 13.33
C GLY A 88 0.36 -15.14 14.54
N SER A 89 1.65 -15.21 14.85
CA SER A 89 2.18 -16.01 15.98
C SER A 89 1.70 -15.47 17.34
N LEU A 90 1.61 -14.14 17.47
CA LEU A 90 1.07 -13.49 18.66
C LEU A 90 -0.39 -13.87 18.91
N LEU A 91 -1.17 -14.09 17.84
CA LEU A 91 -2.60 -14.39 17.95
C LEU A 91 -2.91 -15.86 18.19
N LEU A 92 -2.11 -16.77 17.63
CA LEU A 92 -2.38 -18.20 17.69
C LEU A 92 -1.71 -18.90 18.88
N GLU A 93 -0.46 -18.56 19.17
CA GLU A 93 0.36 -19.37 20.09
C GLU A 93 1.10 -18.52 21.13
N GLY A 94 1.12 -17.20 20.99
CA GLY A 94 1.83 -16.27 21.88
C GLY A 94 3.35 -16.46 21.91
N LYS A 95 3.91 -17.34 21.07
CA LYS A 95 5.35 -17.63 20.98
C LYS A 95 5.81 -17.47 19.54
N LEU A 96 6.82 -16.62 19.35
CA LEU A 96 7.56 -16.58 18.09
C LEU A 96 8.43 -17.82 17.96
N ASP A 97 7.86 -18.88 17.38
CA ASP A 97 8.63 -20.07 17.08
C ASP A 97 9.02 -20.10 15.60
N PHE A 98 10.27 -19.72 15.31
CA PHE A 98 10.84 -19.83 13.95
C PHE A 98 11.24 -21.28 13.61
N THR A 99 11.21 -22.21 14.58
CA THR A 99 11.55 -23.63 14.37
C THR A 99 10.45 -24.40 13.65
N VAL A 100 9.22 -23.88 13.61
CA VAL A 100 8.09 -24.41 12.82
C VAL A 100 8.46 -24.56 11.34
N PHE A 101 9.27 -23.64 10.80
CA PHE A 101 9.78 -23.70 9.43
C PHE A 101 10.81 -24.82 9.22
N LYS A 102 11.57 -25.16 10.27
CA LYS A 102 12.66 -26.14 10.24
C LYS A 102 12.17 -27.58 10.48
N ASN A 103 11.08 -27.74 11.24
CA ASN A 103 10.55 -29.04 11.66
C ASN A 103 9.50 -29.63 10.69
N GLY A 104 9.29 -29.00 9.51
CA GLY A 104 8.37 -29.52 8.49
C GLY A 104 6.88 -29.23 8.73
N HIS A 105 6.53 -28.41 9.73
CA HIS A 105 5.14 -28.03 10.03
C HIS A 105 4.63 -26.90 9.12
N ILE A 106 4.72 -27.12 7.80
CA ILE A 106 4.37 -26.14 6.75
C ILE A 106 2.92 -25.65 6.89
N LYS A 107 2.01 -26.54 7.30
CA LYS A 107 0.59 -26.20 7.52
C LYS A 107 0.41 -25.16 8.64
N SER A 108 1.04 -25.35 9.79
CA SER A 108 0.94 -24.39 10.91
C SER A 108 1.55 -23.05 10.49
N PHE A 109 2.74 -23.08 9.87
CA PHE A 109 3.36 -21.87 9.33
C PHE A 109 2.44 -21.11 8.36
N ALA A 110 1.81 -21.82 7.42
CA ALA A 110 0.91 -21.22 6.44
C ALA A 110 -0.32 -20.58 7.10
N VAL A 111 -0.95 -21.25 8.07
CA VAL A 111 -2.12 -20.71 8.80
C VAL A 111 -1.73 -19.47 9.59
N THR A 112 -0.65 -19.54 10.36
CA THR A 112 -0.10 -18.41 11.13
C THR A 112 0.20 -17.22 10.23
N TYR A 113 0.90 -17.47 9.11
CA TYR A 113 1.22 -16.45 8.14
C TYR A 113 -0.04 -15.84 7.50
N LEU A 114 -1.04 -16.64 7.12
CA LEU A 114 -2.27 -16.16 6.50
C LEU A 114 -3.10 -15.27 7.45
N ILE A 115 -3.24 -15.68 8.71
CA ILE A 115 -3.95 -14.91 9.74
C ILE A 115 -3.25 -13.56 9.96
N GLY A 116 -1.93 -13.61 10.10
CA GLY A 116 -1.13 -12.40 10.23
C GLY A 116 -1.24 -11.48 9.02
N ASN A 117 -1.22 -12.03 7.79
CA ASN A 117 -1.38 -11.23 6.58
C ASN A 117 -2.75 -10.57 6.49
N LEU A 118 -3.82 -11.25 6.89
CA LEU A 118 -5.16 -10.67 6.86
C LEU A 118 -5.24 -9.40 7.70
N ILE A 119 -4.62 -9.41 8.87
CA ILE A 119 -4.61 -8.26 9.79
C ILE A 119 -3.67 -7.19 9.30
N VAL A 120 -2.43 -7.55 8.94
CA VAL A 120 -1.43 -6.59 8.46
C VAL A 120 -1.90 -5.93 7.17
N SER A 121 -2.42 -6.69 6.19
CA SER A 121 -2.91 -6.13 4.94
C SER A 121 -4.10 -5.21 5.16
N PHE A 122 -5.03 -5.56 6.05
CA PHE A 122 -6.19 -4.72 6.39
C PHE A 122 -5.76 -3.41 7.07
N LEU A 123 -4.90 -3.49 8.09
CA LEU A 123 -4.40 -2.31 8.80
C LEU A 123 -3.66 -1.34 7.88
N PHE A 124 -2.74 -1.85 7.06
CA PHE A 124 -2.00 -1.02 6.11
C PHE A 124 -2.87 -0.50 4.98
N SER A 125 -3.87 -1.26 4.54
CA SER A 125 -4.89 -0.79 3.59
C SER A 125 -5.64 0.41 4.14
N VAL A 126 -6.21 0.31 5.34
CA VAL A 126 -6.94 1.41 6.01
C VAL A 126 -6.04 2.62 6.22
N LEU A 127 -4.82 2.43 6.72
CA LEU A 127 -3.86 3.52 6.91
C LEU A 127 -3.54 4.22 5.58
N SER A 128 -3.31 3.44 4.52
CA SER A 128 -2.96 3.97 3.20
C SER A 128 -4.08 4.82 2.60
N TYR A 129 -5.35 4.47 2.83
CA TYR A 129 -6.50 5.28 2.40
C TYR A 129 -6.40 6.71 2.96
N PHE A 130 -6.23 6.85 4.28
CA PHE A 130 -6.16 8.16 4.92
C PHE A 130 -4.93 8.95 4.49
N VAL A 131 -3.77 8.27 4.38
CA VAL A 131 -2.52 8.90 3.96
C VAL A 131 -2.64 9.44 2.53
N VAL A 132 -3.10 8.62 1.58
CA VAL A 132 -3.22 9.03 0.17
C VAL A 132 -4.27 10.11 0.00
N LYS A 133 -5.43 10.00 0.67
CA LYS A 133 -6.47 11.03 0.64
C LYS A 133 -5.92 12.38 1.11
N LYS A 134 -5.22 12.42 2.24
CA LYS A 134 -4.59 13.64 2.77
C LYS A 134 -3.55 14.20 1.80
N ILE A 135 -2.70 13.36 1.21
CA ILE A 135 -1.68 13.76 0.24
C ILE A 135 -2.30 14.42 -0.99
N VAL A 136 -3.28 13.77 -1.62
CA VAL A 136 -3.91 14.26 -2.86
C VAL A 136 -4.66 15.57 -2.62
N ILE A 137 -5.44 15.66 -1.54
CA ILE A 137 -6.17 16.89 -1.19
C ILE A 137 -5.20 18.04 -0.92
N SER A 138 -4.15 17.80 -0.11
CA SER A 138 -3.17 18.83 0.25
C SER A 138 -2.43 19.36 -0.98
N TYR A 139 -2.04 18.46 -1.90
CA TYR A 139 -1.39 18.86 -3.14
C TYR A 139 -2.32 19.71 -4.03
N ARG A 140 -3.58 19.29 -4.21
CA ARG A 140 -4.56 20.03 -5.04
C ARG A 140 -4.91 21.40 -4.45
N LYS A 141 -5.06 21.50 -3.12
CA LYS A 141 -5.27 22.79 -2.44
C LYS A 141 -4.10 23.75 -2.67
N ARG A 142 -2.86 23.28 -2.52
CA ARG A 142 -1.65 24.08 -2.76
C ARG A 142 -1.53 24.54 -4.22
N ARG A 143 -1.90 23.68 -5.18
CA ARG A 143 -1.88 24.02 -6.61
C ARG A 143 -2.94 25.09 -6.95
N LYS A 144 -4.14 25.01 -6.40
CA LYS A 144 -5.19 26.04 -6.56
C LYS A 144 -4.74 27.39 -6.01
N LYS A 145 -4.15 27.43 -4.80
CA LYS A 145 -3.65 28.68 -4.19
C LYS A 145 -2.58 29.35 -5.05
N LYS A 146 -1.58 28.60 -5.54
CA LYS A 146 -0.53 29.15 -6.42
C LYS A 146 -1.05 29.64 -7.78
N GLY A 147 -2.09 28.99 -8.32
CA GLY A 147 -2.73 29.43 -9.57
C GLY A 147 -3.53 30.73 -9.40
N GLY A 148 -4.20 30.90 -8.25
CA GLY A 148 -4.97 32.11 -7.93
C GLY A 148 -4.09 33.34 -7.66
N ASP A 149 -2.97 33.15 -6.98
CA ASP A 149 -1.99 34.20 -6.64
C ASP A 149 -1.33 34.79 -7.90
N PHE A 150 -1.09 33.95 -8.92
CA PHE A 150 -0.54 34.40 -10.21
C PHE A 150 -1.56 35.16 -11.05
N SER A 151 -2.85 34.83 -10.96
CA SER A 151 -3.91 35.57 -11.66
C SER A 151 -4.20 36.94 -11.05
N SER A 152 -4.04 37.12 -9.73
CA SER A 152 -4.19 38.42 -9.09
C SER A 152 -3.05 39.39 -9.42
N LEU A 153 -1.82 38.90 -9.60
CA LEU A 153 -0.66 39.71 -10.00
C LEU A 153 -0.68 40.13 -11.49
N LYS A 154 -1.40 39.41 -12.34
CA LYS A 154 -1.55 39.75 -13.77
C LYS A 154 -2.66 40.78 -14.01
N ASN A 155 -3.56 40.94 -13.05
CA ASN A 155 -4.73 41.81 -13.13
C ASN A 155 -4.58 43.11 -12.29
N SER A 156 -3.36 43.39 -11.78
CA SER A 156 -2.98 44.60 -11.05
C SER A 156 -1.94 45.37 -11.84
#